data_AF-A0A8T7A280-F1
#
_entry.id   AF-A0A8T7A280-F1
#
_cell.length_a   1.000
_cell.length_b   1.000
_cell.length_c   1.000
_cell.angle_alpha   90.00
_cell.angle_beta   90.00
_cell.angle_gamma   90.00
#
_symmetry.space_group_name_H-M   'P 1'
#
loop_
_entity.id
_entity.type
_entity.pdbx_description
1 polymer ?
#
loop_
_entity_poly.entity_id
_entity_poly.type
_entity_poly.pdbx_seq_one_letter_code
_entity_poly.pdbx_strand_id
1 'polypeptide(L)'
;MHLKFFTFFIFISLVGCVTSPTHIPVPEAHLSKATVIDSPSIRFWGDEEPDQYRKINDIVEWLQKRSELWEKKNTKPIINFLALSGGGEDGSFAAGIITGWTRHGDRPEFDVITGVSAGALAAPFVFLGPEYDEVLFDVYSNLSNEDIYRTQIFSGLFGGSAILDTRPLKNLISKYVTAEILYLIGKQHLKGRRLWIGTTNLDAGRPVIWDIGEIALSGKKNSLDLVHNILLASSAVPGIFPPVIIDAKVGKQRFTELHVDGGVTRQAFLYPPQFIENDVVHDIGGRIERKLYIIRNGRSQAIYDPVNTSLYSIALKALSMTIENKAVGDLYRIYEQSSRDGIEYNLAIIPNTFNLKPKEAFDPEYTKALFKVGYDIAKDGYPWLNAPPESIQSK
;
A
#
# COMPACT_ATOMS: atom_id res chain seq x y z
N MET A 1 32.06 30.05 -65.05
CA MET A 1 31.50 28.74 -65.43
C MET A 1 31.75 27.77 -64.28
N HIS A 2 30.84 27.71 -63.30
CA HIS A 2 30.90 26.75 -62.19
C HIS A 2 29.50 26.22 -61.92
N LEU A 3 29.34 24.94 -62.26
CA LEU A 3 28.15 24.12 -62.07
C LEU A 3 28.13 23.63 -60.62
N LYS A 4 27.10 23.95 -59.83
CA LYS A 4 26.88 23.32 -58.52
C LYS A 4 25.64 22.44 -58.60
N PHE A 5 25.87 21.13 -58.57
CA PHE A 5 24.87 20.08 -58.43
C PHE A 5 24.13 20.23 -57.09
N PHE A 6 22.80 20.22 -57.14
CA PHE A 6 21.94 20.13 -55.96
C PHE A 6 21.58 18.65 -55.77
N THR A 7 22.16 18.00 -54.76
CA THR A 7 21.83 16.61 -54.40
C THR A 7 20.58 16.62 -53.52
N PHE A 8 19.47 16.08 -54.03
CA PHE A 8 18.21 15.95 -53.30
C PHE A 8 18.28 14.68 -52.43
N PHE A 9 18.43 14.85 -51.11
CA PHE A 9 18.31 13.74 -50.15
C PHE A 9 16.82 13.46 -49.90
N ILE A 10 16.31 12.35 -50.44
CA ILE A 10 14.98 11.83 -50.11
C ILE A 10 15.08 11.15 -48.73
N PHE A 11 14.59 11.83 -47.70
CA PHE A 11 14.37 11.23 -46.39
C PHE A 11 13.11 10.34 -46.45
N ILE A 12 13.32 9.03 -46.54
CA ILE A 12 12.24 8.05 -46.36
C ILE A 12 12.04 7.89 -44.86
N SER A 13 11.06 8.60 -44.31
CA SER A 13 10.60 8.42 -42.94
C SER A 13 9.84 7.09 -42.82
N LEU A 14 10.52 6.04 -42.37
CA LEU A 14 9.89 4.81 -41.89
C LEU A 14 9.11 5.14 -40.61
N VAL A 15 7.82 5.46 -40.76
CA VAL A 15 6.88 5.52 -39.64
C VAL A 15 6.57 4.09 -39.23
N GLY A 16 7.41 3.52 -38.37
CA GLY A 16 7.05 2.32 -37.63
C GLY A 16 5.91 2.69 -36.69
N CYS A 17 4.74 2.07 -36.86
CA CYS A 17 3.68 2.08 -35.85
C CYS A 17 4.21 1.40 -34.59
N VAL A 18 4.78 2.18 -33.68
CA VAL A 18 4.98 1.77 -32.30
C VAL A 18 3.60 1.80 -31.66
N THR A 19 2.95 0.64 -31.59
CA THR A 19 1.76 0.44 -30.75
C THR A 19 2.20 0.44 -29.30
N SER A 20 2.49 1.62 -28.74
CA SER A 20 2.42 1.81 -27.30
C SER A 20 1.01 1.39 -26.86
N PRO A 21 0.83 0.65 -25.75
CA PRO A 21 -0.50 0.36 -25.23
C PRO A 21 -1.23 1.70 -25.07
N THR A 22 -2.26 1.93 -25.89
CA THR A 22 -3.04 3.16 -25.83
C THR A 22 -3.77 3.19 -24.50
N HIS A 23 -3.43 4.14 -23.64
CA HIS A 23 -4.24 4.45 -22.46
C HIS A 23 -5.60 4.99 -22.93
N ILE A 24 -6.67 4.28 -22.56
CA ILE A 24 -8.05 4.64 -22.85
C ILE A 24 -8.77 4.77 -21.50
N PRO A 25 -8.80 5.97 -20.89
CA PRO A 25 -9.36 6.14 -19.56
C PRO A 25 -10.86 5.85 -19.52
N VAL A 26 -11.33 5.33 -18.38
CA VAL A 26 -12.77 5.19 -18.12
C VAL A 26 -13.41 6.58 -18.06
N PRO A 27 -14.49 6.84 -18.82
CA PRO A 27 -15.22 8.11 -18.71
C PRO A 27 -15.78 8.33 -17.31
N GLU A 28 -15.73 9.57 -16.82
CA GLU A 28 -16.16 9.95 -15.45
C GLU A 28 -17.54 9.38 -15.07
N ALA A 29 -18.53 9.52 -15.97
CA ALA A 29 -19.90 9.03 -15.78
C ALA A 29 -20.02 7.50 -15.66
N HIS A 30 -18.93 6.76 -15.85
CA HIS A 30 -18.88 5.30 -15.80
C HIS A 30 -17.88 4.76 -14.77
N LEU A 31 -17.19 5.61 -14.01
CA LEU A 31 -16.20 5.19 -13.00
C LEU A 31 -16.78 4.21 -11.97
N SER A 32 -17.99 4.46 -11.46
CA SER A 32 -18.67 3.58 -10.50
C SER A 32 -19.12 2.23 -11.09
N LYS A 33 -19.16 2.11 -12.43
CA LYS A 33 -19.55 0.90 -13.15
C LYS A 33 -18.36 0.10 -13.66
N ALA A 34 -17.15 0.65 -13.57
CA ALA A 34 -15.94 0.03 -14.08
C ALA A 34 -15.55 -1.18 -13.21
N THR A 35 -15.46 -2.34 -13.85
CA THR A 35 -15.02 -3.58 -13.20
C THR A 35 -13.64 -3.96 -13.67
N VAL A 36 -12.88 -4.60 -12.79
CA VAL A 36 -11.59 -5.21 -13.08
C VAL A 36 -11.77 -6.71 -12.94
N ILE A 37 -11.20 -7.49 -13.87
CA ILE A 37 -11.34 -8.96 -13.97
C ILE A 37 -12.80 -9.48 -13.96
N ASP A 38 -13.73 -8.66 -14.45
CA ASP A 38 -15.18 -8.94 -14.46
C ASP A 38 -15.73 -9.22 -13.04
N SER A 39 -15.17 -8.55 -12.02
CA SER A 39 -15.66 -8.61 -10.64
C SER A 39 -15.91 -7.21 -10.07
N PRO A 40 -17.12 -6.90 -9.59
CA PRO A 40 -17.43 -5.61 -8.99
C PRO A 40 -17.10 -5.54 -7.47
N SER A 41 -16.77 -6.65 -6.81
CA SER A 41 -16.58 -6.70 -5.34
C SER A 41 -15.14 -6.54 -4.88
N ILE A 42 -14.16 -6.67 -5.79
CA ILE A 42 -12.74 -6.76 -5.43
C ILE A 42 -12.10 -5.42 -5.05
N ARG A 43 -12.81 -4.31 -5.19
CA ARG A 43 -12.30 -2.97 -4.86
C ARG A 43 -13.43 -2.01 -4.53
N PHE A 44 -13.08 -0.94 -3.83
CA PHE A 44 -13.97 0.18 -3.55
C PHE A 44 -13.17 1.48 -3.43
N TRP A 45 -13.85 2.61 -3.59
CA TRP A 45 -13.28 3.93 -3.35
C TRP A 45 -12.97 4.11 -1.86
N GLY A 46 -11.76 4.59 -1.56
CA GLY A 46 -11.36 4.81 -0.17
C GLY A 46 -12.00 6.03 0.47
N ASP A 47 -12.48 6.96 -0.35
CA ASP A 47 -13.04 8.27 0.00
C ASP A 47 -14.57 8.35 -0.07
N GLU A 48 -15.25 7.29 -0.52
CA GLU A 48 -16.72 7.19 -0.48
C GLU A 48 -17.17 6.21 0.60
N GLU A 49 -18.39 6.43 1.08
CA GLU A 49 -19.08 5.36 1.78
C GLU A 49 -19.33 4.23 0.79
N PRO A 50 -18.79 3.03 1.02
CA PRO A 50 -19.12 1.90 0.18
C PRO A 50 -20.63 1.64 0.20
N ASP A 51 -21.23 1.29 -0.95
CA ASP A 51 -22.66 1.01 -1.09
C ASP A 51 -23.22 0.28 0.15
N GLN A 52 -23.99 1.01 0.97
CA GLN A 52 -24.41 0.64 2.33
C GLN A 52 -24.99 -0.78 2.38
N TYR A 53 -25.73 -1.18 1.34
CA TYR A 53 -26.44 -2.45 1.27
C TYR A 53 -25.55 -3.69 1.07
N ARG A 54 -24.36 -3.58 0.43
CA ARG A 54 -23.48 -4.74 0.23
C ARG A 54 -22.65 -5.01 1.50
N LYS A 55 -22.19 -3.94 2.18
CA LYS A 55 -21.27 -4.08 3.31
C LYS A 55 -21.92 -4.42 4.65
N ILE A 56 -23.16 -4.00 4.92
CA ILE A 56 -23.83 -4.35 6.18
C ILE A 56 -24.00 -5.88 6.28
N ASN A 57 -24.46 -6.53 5.21
CA ASN A 57 -24.59 -8.00 5.19
C ASN A 57 -23.23 -8.69 5.30
N ASP A 58 -22.21 -8.20 4.58
CA ASP A 58 -20.86 -8.76 4.67
C ASP A 58 -20.25 -8.62 6.07
N ILE A 59 -20.55 -7.53 6.79
CA ILE A 59 -20.03 -7.27 8.14
C ILE A 59 -20.80 -8.05 9.19
N VAL A 60 -22.12 -8.18 9.05
CA VAL A 60 -22.92 -9.06 9.92
C VAL A 60 -22.47 -10.52 9.75
N GLU A 61 -22.34 -11.00 8.51
CA GLU A 61 -21.84 -12.35 8.23
C GLU A 61 -20.42 -12.54 8.76
N TRP A 62 -19.58 -11.52 8.63
CA TRP A 62 -18.22 -11.52 9.16
C TRP A 62 -18.19 -11.60 10.70
N LEU A 63 -18.99 -10.77 11.39
CA LEU A 63 -19.11 -10.77 12.85
C LEU A 63 -19.69 -12.09 13.38
N GLN A 64 -20.64 -12.69 12.66
CA GLN A 64 -21.19 -14.01 13.01
C GLN A 64 -20.12 -15.09 12.93
N LYS A 65 -19.37 -15.18 11.82
CA LYS A 65 -18.24 -16.12 11.69
C LYS A 65 -17.19 -15.92 12.78
N ARG A 66 -16.93 -14.67 13.17
CA ARG A 66 -16.02 -14.33 14.28
C ARG A 66 -16.57 -14.79 15.63
N SER A 67 -17.86 -14.58 15.88
CA SER A 67 -18.53 -15.03 17.10
C SER A 67 -18.39 -16.54 17.29
N GLU A 68 -18.65 -17.32 16.24
CA GLU A 68 -18.49 -18.78 16.27
C GLU A 68 -17.06 -19.20 16.61
N LEU A 69 -16.05 -18.49 16.08
CA LEU A 69 -14.64 -18.76 16.38
C LEU A 69 -14.30 -18.43 17.84
N TRP A 70 -14.80 -17.32 18.38
CA TRP A 70 -14.58 -16.94 19.77
C TRP A 70 -15.24 -17.90 20.75
N GLU A 71 -16.49 -18.30 20.47
CA GLU A 71 -17.21 -19.32 21.25
C GLU A 71 -16.45 -20.64 21.25
N LYS A 72 -16.01 -21.11 20.08
CA LYS A 72 -15.24 -22.36 19.96
C LYS A 72 -13.91 -22.32 20.71
N LYS A 73 -13.26 -21.16 20.76
CA LYS A 73 -11.97 -20.97 21.46
C LYS A 73 -12.13 -20.57 22.93
N ASN A 74 -13.36 -20.31 23.40
CA ASN A 74 -13.65 -19.73 24.72
C ASN A 74 -12.83 -18.44 24.99
N THR A 75 -12.72 -17.59 23.97
CA THR A 75 -11.96 -16.32 24.03
C THR A 75 -12.88 -15.11 24.05
N LYS A 76 -12.41 -14.01 24.64
CA LYS A 76 -13.12 -12.73 24.56
C LYS A 76 -13.23 -12.25 23.11
N PRO A 77 -14.34 -11.60 22.73
CA PRO A 77 -14.51 -11.04 21.41
C PRO A 77 -13.62 -9.80 21.23
N ILE A 78 -12.46 -9.99 20.62
CA ILE A 78 -11.50 -8.92 20.30
C ILE A 78 -11.31 -8.87 18.78
N ILE A 79 -11.41 -7.69 18.18
CA ILE A 79 -11.03 -7.44 16.79
C ILE A 79 -9.71 -6.67 16.77
N ASN A 80 -8.70 -7.22 16.09
CA ASN A 80 -7.40 -6.58 15.94
C ASN A 80 -7.22 -6.05 14.51
N PHE A 81 -7.05 -4.74 14.38
CA PHE A 81 -6.73 -4.07 13.14
C PHE A 81 -5.24 -3.74 13.09
N LEU A 82 -4.63 -3.84 11.91
CA LEU A 82 -3.27 -3.36 11.64
C LEU A 82 -3.26 -2.48 10.40
N ALA A 83 -2.69 -1.29 10.52
CA ALA A 83 -2.38 -0.42 9.38
C ALA A 83 -0.87 -0.28 9.21
N LEU A 84 -0.36 -0.66 8.04
CA LEU A 84 1.03 -0.53 7.64
C LEU A 84 1.16 0.62 6.64
N SER A 85 1.88 1.68 7.04
CA SER A 85 1.97 2.88 6.21
C SER A 85 2.94 2.75 5.04
N GLY A 86 2.84 3.70 4.10
CA GLY A 86 3.94 3.98 3.18
C GLY A 86 5.20 4.52 3.88
N GLY A 87 6.31 4.59 3.14
CA GLY A 87 7.62 5.02 3.67
C GLY A 87 8.84 4.59 2.85
N GLY A 88 8.67 3.93 1.70
CA GLY A 88 9.81 3.46 0.89
C GLY A 88 10.73 2.50 1.67
N GLU A 89 12.04 2.79 1.69
CA GLU A 89 13.05 2.00 2.41
C GLU A 89 12.83 1.97 3.94
N ASP A 90 12.11 2.96 4.49
CA ASP A 90 11.73 3.00 5.90
C ASP A 90 10.74 1.90 6.29
N GLY A 91 10.17 1.17 5.31
CA GLY A 91 9.40 -0.06 5.52
C GLY A 91 10.14 -1.13 6.33
N SER A 92 11.47 -1.08 6.34
CA SER A 92 12.33 -1.89 7.20
C SER A 92 12.01 -1.74 8.69
N PHE A 93 11.54 -0.57 9.13
CA PHE A 93 11.07 -0.38 10.49
C PHE A 93 9.85 -1.26 10.80
N ALA A 94 8.81 -1.24 9.96
CA ALA A 94 7.64 -2.08 10.16
C ALA A 94 7.99 -3.58 10.13
N ALA A 95 8.83 -4.01 9.20
CA ALA A 95 9.32 -5.39 9.16
C ALA A 95 10.03 -5.77 10.47
N GLY A 96 10.88 -4.88 11.00
CA GLY A 96 11.55 -5.05 12.28
C GLY A 96 10.57 -5.16 13.45
N ILE A 97 9.62 -4.22 13.57
CA ILE A 97 8.60 -4.22 14.63
C ILE A 97 7.79 -5.51 14.60
N ILE A 98 7.30 -5.93 13.44
CA ILE A 98 6.47 -7.12 13.29
C ILE A 98 7.24 -8.39 13.69
N THR A 99 8.51 -8.49 13.29
CA THR A 99 9.37 -9.63 13.63
C THR A 99 9.76 -9.64 15.11
N GLY A 100 10.07 -8.47 15.68
CA GLY A 100 10.35 -8.32 17.11
C GLY A 100 9.11 -8.64 17.96
N TRP A 101 7.93 -8.22 17.52
CA TRP A 101 6.68 -8.50 18.22
C TRP A 101 6.34 -9.99 18.24
N THR A 102 6.58 -10.69 17.13
CA THR A 102 6.53 -12.17 17.12
C THR A 102 7.49 -12.75 18.15
N ARG A 103 8.73 -12.24 18.22
CA ARG A 103 9.73 -12.71 19.17
C ARG A 103 9.30 -12.48 20.62
N HIS A 104 8.61 -11.37 20.91
CA HIS A 104 8.05 -11.11 22.23
C HIS A 104 7.00 -12.16 22.61
N GLY A 105 6.23 -12.66 21.63
CA GLY A 105 5.34 -13.81 21.77
C GLY A 105 3.87 -13.47 21.99
N ASP A 106 3.50 -12.18 21.97
CA ASP A 106 2.11 -11.71 22.16
C ASP A 106 1.53 -10.99 20.92
N ARG A 107 2.20 -11.07 19.77
CA ARG A 107 1.69 -10.52 18.51
C ARG A 107 0.31 -11.10 18.19
N PRO A 108 -0.75 -10.28 18.13
CA PRO A 108 -2.09 -10.78 17.88
C PRO A 108 -2.22 -11.29 16.44
N GLU A 109 -3.16 -12.20 16.23
CA GLU A 109 -3.67 -12.47 14.88
C GLU A 109 -4.55 -11.29 14.46
N PHE A 110 -4.12 -10.56 13.44
CA PHE A 110 -4.88 -9.42 12.93
C PHE A 110 -6.04 -9.88 12.05
N ASP A 111 -7.22 -9.34 12.35
CA ASP A 111 -8.45 -9.60 11.64
C ASP A 111 -8.55 -8.78 10.35
N VAL A 112 -8.04 -7.56 10.37
CA VAL A 112 -7.99 -6.67 9.22
C VAL A 112 -6.59 -6.07 9.12
N ILE A 113 -5.94 -6.23 7.97
CA ILE A 113 -4.66 -5.60 7.68
C ILE A 113 -4.82 -4.68 6.47
N THR A 114 -4.36 -3.45 6.61
CA THR A 114 -4.24 -2.50 5.51
C THR A 114 -2.77 -2.21 5.20
N GLY A 115 -2.48 -2.01 3.92
CA GLY A 115 -1.13 -1.69 3.45
C GLY A 115 -1.13 -0.63 2.35
N VAL A 116 -0.18 0.29 2.43
CA VAL A 116 0.11 1.28 1.40
C VAL A 116 1.60 1.29 1.11
N SER A 117 2.00 1.31 -0.16
CA SER A 117 3.41 1.49 -0.57
C SER A 117 4.32 0.46 0.08
N ALA A 118 5.32 0.89 0.82
CA ALA A 118 6.15 -0.01 1.62
C ALA A 118 5.28 -0.97 2.46
N GLY A 119 4.27 -0.50 3.19
CA GLY A 119 3.36 -1.35 3.95
C GLY A 119 2.57 -2.36 3.11
N ALA A 120 2.28 -2.06 1.84
CA ALA A 120 1.58 -2.97 0.95
C ALA A 120 2.40 -4.22 0.60
N LEU A 121 3.73 -4.09 0.51
CA LEU A 121 4.62 -5.22 0.23
C LEU A 121 4.79 -6.14 1.45
N ALA A 122 4.70 -5.61 2.67
CA ALA A 122 4.75 -6.38 3.91
C ALA A 122 3.41 -7.07 4.22
N ALA A 123 2.29 -6.38 3.96
CA ALA A 123 0.96 -6.77 4.43
C ALA A 123 0.56 -8.23 4.11
N PRO A 124 0.81 -8.80 2.90
CA PRO A 124 0.52 -10.20 2.61
C PRO A 124 1.18 -11.19 3.58
N PHE A 125 2.44 -10.94 3.95
CA PHE A 125 3.21 -11.83 4.82
C PHE A 125 2.79 -11.68 6.28
N VAL A 126 2.56 -10.44 6.74
CA VAL A 126 2.00 -10.19 8.09
C VAL A 126 0.60 -10.81 8.22
N PHE A 127 -0.18 -10.78 7.14
CA PHE A 127 -1.50 -11.40 7.09
C PHE A 127 -1.42 -12.92 7.22
N LEU A 128 -0.46 -13.58 6.60
CA LEU A 128 -0.33 -15.03 6.72
C LEU A 128 0.21 -15.49 8.08
N GLY A 129 1.04 -14.67 8.74
CA GLY A 129 1.45 -14.89 10.12
C GLY A 129 2.95 -15.12 10.32
N PRO A 130 3.38 -15.56 11.52
CA PRO A 130 4.79 -15.57 11.95
C PRO A 130 5.74 -16.39 11.07
N GLU A 131 5.21 -17.39 10.38
CA GLU A 131 5.98 -18.26 9.47
C GLU A 131 6.60 -17.49 8.28
N TYR A 132 6.12 -16.28 8.01
CA TYR A 132 6.60 -15.42 6.92
C TYR A 132 7.46 -14.25 7.39
N ASP A 133 7.85 -14.20 8.67
CA ASP A 133 8.68 -13.11 9.20
C ASP A 133 10.08 -13.08 8.55
N GLU A 134 10.63 -14.23 8.16
CA GLU A 134 11.90 -14.29 7.40
C GLU A 134 11.78 -13.60 6.03
N VAL A 135 10.62 -13.70 5.37
CA VAL A 135 10.36 -13.00 4.11
C VAL A 135 10.36 -11.48 4.33
N LEU A 136 9.85 -11.00 5.47
CA LEU A 136 9.92 -9.58 5.82
C LEU A 136 11.37 -9.13 5.99
N PHE A 137 12.23 -9.93 6.63
CA PHE A 137 13.65 -9.61 6.71
C PHE A 137 14.31 -9.59 5.33
N ASP A 138 14.04 -10.58 4.48
CA ASP A 138 14.64 -10.63 3.15
C ASP A 138 14.24 -9.45 2.26
N VAL A 139 12.94 -9.13 2.23
CA VAL A 139 12.39 -8.04 1.41
C VAL A 139 12.82 -6.66 1.89
N TYR A 140 13.04 -6.46 3.19
CA TYR A 140 13.35 -5.12 3.72
C TYR A 140 14.77 -4.95 4.25
N SER A 141 15.60 -5.99 4.25
CA SER A 141 16.95 -5.90 4.80
C SER A 141 18.01 -6.58 3.94
N ASN A 142 17.65 -7.39 2.94
CA ASN A 142 18.62 -8.05 2.07
C ASN A 142 18.56 -7.59 0.60
N LEU A 143 17.78 -6.56 0.28
CA LEU A 143 17.70 -6.02 -1.07
C LEU A 143 18.69 -4.88 -1.29
N SER A 144 19.12 -4.74 -2.54
CA SER A 144 19.85 -3.60 -3.06
C SER A 144 19.01 -2.81 -4.07
N ASN A 145 19.48 -1.63 -4.45
CA ASN A 145 18.80 -0.75 -5.40
C ASN A 145 18.54 -1.46 -6.75
N GLU A 146 19.47 -2.31 -7.19
CA GLU A 146 19.39 -3.06 -8.44
C GLU A 146 18.27 -4.12 -8.45
N ASP A 147 17.88 -4.62 -7.27
CA ASP A 147 16.78 -5.56 -7.10
C ASP A 147 15.42 -4.86 -7.24
N ILE A 148 15.38 -3.54 -7.02
CA ILE A 148 14.15 -2.75 -6.98
C ILE A 148 13.96 -2.01 -8.30
N TYR A 149 15.03 -1.46 -8.88
CA TYR A 149 14.92 -0.68 -10.10
C TYR A 149 16.17 -0.71 -10.98
N ARG A 150 15.97 -0.36 -12.25
CA ARG A 150 17.07 -0.05 -13.18
C ARG A 150 16.85 1.34 -13.77
N THR A 151 17.91 2.14 -13.84
CA THR A 151 17.85 3.45 -14.50
C THR A 151 17.68 3.26 -16.01
N GLN A 152 16.57 3.73 -16.58
CA GLN A 152 16.41 3.85 -18.03
C GLN A 152 16.53 5.31 -18.45
N ILE A 153 17.44 5.58 -19.37
CA ILE A 153 17.59 6.90 -19.99
C ILE A 153 16.67 6.94 -21.20
N PHE A 154 15.48 7.54 -21.08
CA PHE A 154 14.65 7.88 -22.23
C PHE A 154 15.01 9.26 -22.75
N SER A 155 15.65 9.32 -23.92
CA SER A 155 15.79 10.53 -24.72
C SER A 155 14.57 10.70 -25.62
N GLY A 156 13.43 11.14 -25.08
CA GLY A 156 12.25 11.36 -25.91
C GLY A 156 11.05 11.90 -25.15
N LEU A 157 10.52 13.03 -25.64
CA LEU A 157 9.27 13.73 -25.28
C LEU A 157 9.21 14.59 -24.00
N PHE A 158 10.07 14.38 -22.99
CA PHE A 158 10.04 15.19 -21.74
C PHE A 158 11.41 15.65 -21.23
N GLY A 159 12.35 16.00 -22.12
CA GLY A 159 13.60 16.65 -21.70
C GLY A 159 14.38 15.88 -20.62
N GLY A 160 14.83 14.67 -20.94
CA GLY A 160 15.97 14.00 -20.30
C GLY A 160 16.03 13.98 -18.77
N SER A 161 15.05 13.33 -18.12
CA SER A 161 15.22 12.78 -16.76
C SER A 161 15.05 11.26 -16.83
N ALA A 162 15.96 10.50 -16.22
CA ALA A 162 15.88 9.04 -16.21
C ALA A 162 14.61 8.57 -15.47
N ILE A 163 13.82 7.71 -16.10
CA ILE A 163 12.68 7.03 -15.46
C ILE A 163 13.17 5.66 -15.01
N LEU A 164 12.77 5.21 -13.83
CA LEU A 164 13.16 3.91 -13.32
C LEU A 164 12.27 2.81 -13.90
N ASP A 165 12.91 1.75 -14.37
CA ASP A 165 12.27 0.52 -14.83
C ASP A 165 11.80 -0.30 -13.63
N THR A 166 10.50 -0.59 -13.58
CA THR A 166 9.84 -1.34 -12.50
C THR A 166 9.85 -2.86 -12.68
N ARG A 167 10.43 -3.37 -13.77
CA ARG A 167 10.56 -4.82 -13.98
C ARG A 167 11.27 -5.55 -12.83
N PRO A 168 12.36 -5.04 -12.21
CA PRO A 168 13.00 -5.69 -11.07
C PRO A 168 12.05 -5.84 -9.87
N LEU A 169 11.41 -4.75 -9.43
CA LEU A 169 10.40 -4.79 -8.37
C LEU A 169 9.24 -5.73 -8.70
N LYS A 170 8.75 -5.74 -9.94
CA LYS A 170 7.69 -6.67 -10.36
C LYS A 170 8.14 -8.13 -10.27
N ASN A 171 9.37 -8.43 -10.68
CA ASN A 171 9.94 -9.79 -10.57
C ASN A 171 10.11 -10.21 -9.11
N LEU A 172 10.53 -9.27 -8.25
CA LEU A 172 10.65 -9.50 -6.82
C LEU A 172 9.29 -9.80 -6.16
N ILE A 173 8.26 -9.00 -6.48
CA ILE A 173 6.89 -9.27 -6.06
C ILE A 173 6.46 -10.65 -6.53
N SER A 174 6.72 -10.99 -7.79
CA SER A 174 6.34 -12.30 -8.36
C SER A 174 7.08 -13.47 -7.71
N LYS A 175 8.33 -13.25 -7.25
CA LYS A 175 9.15 -14.25 -6.55
C LYS A 175 8.54 -14.62 -5.20
N TYR A 176 8.09 -13.63 -4.41
CA TYR A 176 7.60 -13.87 -3.06
C TYR A 176 6.09 -14.06 -2.99
N VAL A 177 5.29 -13.39 -3.83
CA VAL A 177 3.83 -13.51 -3.87
C VAL A 177 3.45 -14.54 -4.93
N THR A 178 3.57 -15.82 -4.59
CA THR A 178 3.29 -16.93 -5.52
C THR A 178 1.80 -17.26 -5.57
N ALA A 179 1.41 -18.19 -6.46
CA ALA A 179 0.06 -18.75 -6.48
C ALA A 179 -0.31 -19.42 -5.14
N GLU A 180 0.67 -19.99 -4.43
CA GLU A 180 0.47 -20.58 -3.09
C GLU A 180 0.16 -19.50 -2.06
N ILE A 181 0.91 -18.38 -2.05
CA ILE A 181 0.62 -17.24 -1.19
C ILE A 181 -0.79 -16.71 -1.44
N LEU A 182 -1.17 -16.55 -2.71
CA LEU A 182 -2.52 -16.10 -3.06
C LEU A 182 -3.60 -17.09 -2.55
N TYR A 183 -3.37 -18.39 -2.69
CA TYR A 183 -4.27 -19.42 -2.16
C TYR A 183 -4.41 -19.35 -0.63
N LEU A 184 -3.30 -19.17 0.09
CA LEU A 184 -3.31 -19.04 1.55
C LEU A 184 -4.02 -17.78 2.02
N ILE A 185 -3.87 -16.66 1.30
CA ILE A 185 -4.64 -15.43 1.55
C ILE A 185 -6.14 -15.71 1.40
N GLY A 186 -6.55 -16.39 0.33
CA GLY A 186 -7.94 -16.82 0.14
C GLY A 186 -8.47 -17.69 1.29
N LYS A 187 -7.64 -18.60 1.81
CA LYS A 187 -8.00 -19.42 3.00
C LYS A 187 -8.21 -18.59 4.25
N GLN A 188 -7.38 -17.58 4.50
CA GLN A 188 -7.57 -16.68 5.63
C GLN A 188 -8.79 -15.78 5.44
N HIS A 189 -9.08 -15.36 4.21
CA HIS A 189 -10.29 -14.59 3.89
C HIS A 189 -11.59 -15.34 4.17
N LEU A 190 -11.62 -16.64 3.86
CA LEU A 190 -12.74 -17.52 4.21
C LEU A 190 -12.95 -17.67 5.72
N LYS A 191 -11.92 -17.45 6.54
CA LYS A 191 -12.03 -17.37 8.02
C LYS A 191 -12.50 -16.01 8.52
N GLY A 192 -12.82 -15.10 7.59
CA GLY A 192 -13.25 -13.73 7.87
C GLY A 192 -12.12 -12.70 7.81
N ARG A 193 -10.83 -13.07 7.78
CA ARG A 193 -9.79 -12.04 7.83
C ARG A 193 -9.79 -11.16 6.55
N ARG A 194 -9.38 -9.91 6.62
CA ARG A 194 -9.36 -8.98 5.48
C ARG A 194 -7.96 -8.44 5.24
N LEU A 195 -7.53 -8.48 3.96
CA LEU A 195 -6.27 -7.89 3.51
C LEU A 195 -6.57 -6.84 2.45
N TRP A 196 -6.34 -5.58 2.78
CA TRP A 196 -6.68 -4.43 1.96
C TRP A 196 -5.46 -3.63 1.55
N ILE A 197 -5.29 -3.40 0.25
CA ILE A 197 -4.17 -2.64 -0.29
C ILE A 197 -4.65 -1.34 -0.94
N GLY A 198 -4.02 -0.23 -0.58
CA GLY A 198 -4.34 1.09 -1.12
C GLY A 198 -3.50 1.47 -2.34
N THR A 199 -4.14 1.98 -3.37
CA THR A 199 -3.48 2.62 -4.55
C THR A 199 -4.17 3.95 -4.84
N THR A 200 -3.56 4.78 -5.68
CA THR A 200 -4.20 5.98 -6.22
C THR A 200 -4.56 5.72 -7.68
N ASN A 201 -5.85 5.81 -8.04
CA ASN A 201 -6.25 5.91 -9.44
C ASN A 201 -5.95 7.34 -9.90
N LEU A 202 -4.97 7.47 -10.80
CA LEU A 202 -4.41 8.74 -11.24
C LEU A 202 -5.37 9.50 -12.17
N ASP A 203 -6.16 8.78 -12.98
CA ASP A 203 -7.16 9.38 -13.88
C ASP A 203 -8.29 10.04 -13.09
N ALA A 204 -8.76 9.36 -12.03
CA ALA A 204 -9.81 9.87 -11.15
C ALA A 204 -9.28 10.81 -10.05
N GLY A 205 -7.98 10.75 -9.73
CA GLY A 205 -7.39 11.47 -8.59
C GLY A 205 -7.85 10.94 -7.23
N ARG A 206 -8.18 9.65 -7.13
CA ARG A 206 -8.91 9.07 -5.98
C ARG A 206 -8.25 7.83 -5.38
N PRO A 207 -8.36 7.61 -4.06
CA PRO A 207 -7.88 6.39 -3.41
C PRO A 207 -8.74 5.19 -3.81
N VAL A 208 -8.09 4.09 -4.19
CA VAL A 208 -8.74 2.79 -4.43
C VAL A 208 -8.21 1.79 -3.41
N ILE A 209 -9.13 1.13 -2.70
CA ILE A 209 -8.83 0.03 -1.79
C ILE A 209 -9.19 -1.28 -2.50
N TRP A 210 -8.21 -2.18 -2.58
CA TRP A 210 -8.34 -3.50 -3.18
C TRP A 210 -8.45 -4.58 -2.11
N ASP A 211 -9.44 -5.46 -2.23
CA ASP A 211 -9.59 -6.63 -1.37
C ASP A 211 -8.87 -7.84 -1.98
N ILE A 212 -7.68 -8.14 -1.45
CA ILE A 212 -6.81 -9.18 -1.99
C ILE A 212 -7.40 -10.57 -1.74
N GLY A 213 -8.15 -10.74 -0.66
CA GLY A 213 -8.83 -12.00 -0.35
C GLY A 213 -9.99 -12.27 -1.31
N GLU A 214 -10.79 -11.26 -1.64
CA GLU A 214 -11.81 -11.37 -2.70
C GLU A 214 -11.19 -11.67 -4.08
N ILE A 215 -10.06 -11.04 -4.41
CA ILE A 215 -9.33 -11.34 -5.66
C ILE A 215 -8.85 -12.79 -5.67
N ALA A 216 -8.31 -13.28 -4.55
CA ALA A 216 -7.87 -14.66 -4.39
C ALA A 216 -9.01 -15.66 -4.58
N LEU A 217 -10.20 -15.35 -4.06
CA LEU A 217 -11.39 -16.22 -4.14
C LEU A 217 -12.18 -16.09 -5.45
N SER A 218 -11.92 -15.06 -6.26
CA SER A 218 -12.66 -14.83 -7.51
C SER A 218 -12.54 -15.95 -8.57
N GLY A 219 -11.52 -16.82 -8.45
CA GLY A 219 -11.27 -17.93 -9.39
C GLY A 219 -10.90 -17.48 -10.81
N LYS A 220 -10.59 -16.20 -11.03
CA LYS A 220 -10.22 -15.66 -12.34
C LYS A 220 -8.77 -16.01 -12.67
N LYS A 221 -8.50 -16.30 -13.95
CA LYS A 221 -7.15 -16.70 -14.41
C LYS A 221 -6.07 -15.64 -14.18
N ASN A 222 -6.45 -14.37 -14.13
CA ASN A 222 -5.54 -13.23 -13.98
C ASN A 222 -5.54 -12.63 -12.57
N SER A 223 -6.07 -13.32 -11.56
CA SER A 223 -6.07 -12.82 -10.18
C SER A 223 -4.66 -12.60 -9.63
N LEU A 224 -3.72 -13.52 -9.90
CA LEU A 224 -2.34 -13.39 -9.43
C LEU A 224 -1.64 -12.20 -10.07
N ASP A 225 -1.73 -12.07 -11.40
CA ASP A 225 -1.15 -10.94 -12.13
C ASP A 225 -1.75 -9.61 -11.67
N LEU A 226 -3.05 -9.58 -11.38
CA LEU A 226 -3.70 -8.40 -10.82
C LEU A 226 -3.12 -8.05 -9.44
N VAL A 227 -2.95 -9.02 -8.54
CA VAL A 227 -2.35 -8.77 -7.22
C VAL A 227 -0.91 -8.25 -7.36
N HIS A 228 -0.11 -8.81 -8.26
CA HIS A 228 1.23 -8.29 -8.53
C HIS A 228 1.20 -6.84 -9.02
N ASN A 229 0.28 -6.51 -9.94
CA ASN A 229 0.12 -5.16 -10.45
C ASN A 229 -0.39 -4.19 -9.37
N ILE A 230 -1.27 -4.63 -8.46
CA ILE A 230 -1.76 -3.81 -7.33
C ILE A 230 -0.62 -3.50 -6.36
N LEU A 231 0.17 -4.50 -5.97
CA LEU A 231 1.32 -4.32 -5.09
C LEU A 231 2.36 -3.40 -5.74
N LEU A 232 2.64 -3.61 -7.02
CA LEU A 232 3.55 -2.75 -7.78
C LEU A 232 3.03 -1.31 -7.85
N ALA A 233 1.74 -1.13 -8.15
CA ALA A 233 1.10 0.17 -8.23
C ALA A 233 1.15 0.89 -6.87
N SER A 234 0.87 0.17 -5.79
CA SER A 234 0.87 0.73 -4.43
C SER A 234 2.23 1.31 -4.06
N SER A 235 3.33 0.82 -4.64
CA SER A 235 4.71 1.28 -4.43
C SER A 235 5.29 2.13 -5.57
N ALA A 236 4.50 2.46 -6.60
CA ALA A 236 4.96 3.21 -7.78
C ALA A 236 4.85 4.73 -7.55
N VAL A 237 5.82 5.32 -6.85
CA VAL A 237 5.86 6.76 -6.56
C VAL A 237 5.97 7.59 -7.85
N PRO A 238 5.03 8.53 -8.12
CA PRO A 238 5.08 9.36 -9.32
C PRO A 238 6.39 10.16 -9.45
N GLY A 239 6.87 10.27 -10.68
CA GLY A 239 8.13 10.94 -11.00
C GLY A 239 9.36 10.06 -10.78
N ILE A 240 9.28 9.02 -9.96
CA ILE A 240 10.34 8.01 -9.76
C ILE A 240 10.05 6.78 -10.64
N PHE A 241 8.82 6.27 -10.55
CA PHE A 241 8.35 5.09 -11.27
C PHE A 241 7.23 5.44 -12.26
N PRO A 242 7.11 4.72 -13.39
CA PRO A 242 5.96 4.82 -14.27
C PRO A 242 4.69 4.30 -13.55
N PRO A 243 3.49 4.82 -13.89
CA PRO A 243 2.24 4.26 -13.41
C PRO A 243 2.03 2.84 -13.91
N VAL A 244 1.31 2.04 -13.13
CA VAL A 244 0.88 0.70 -13.53
C VAL A 244 -0.47 0.81 -14.22
N ILE A 245 -0.56 0.25 -15.43
CA ILE A 245 -1.80 0.18 -16.20
C ILE A 245 -2.59 -1.05 -15.73
N ILE A 246 -3.85 -0.84 -15.30
CA ILE A 246 -4.78 -1.91 -14.95
C ILE A 246 -5.94 -1.91 -15.95
N ASP A 247 -6.22 -3.07 -16.55
CA ASP A 247 -7.36 -3.23 -17.46
C ASP A 247 -8.69 -3.14 -16.72
N ALA A 248 -9.58 -2.29 -17.23
CA ALA A 248 -10.94 -2.11 -16.73
C ALA A 248 -11.97 -2.37 -17.84
N LYS A 249 -13.21 -2.63 -17.44
CA LYS A 249 -14.34 -2.78 -18.37
C LYS A 249 -15.58 -2.09 -17.87
N VAL A 250 -16.32 -1.50 -18.81
CA VAL A 250 -17.70 -1.04 -18.61
C VAL A 250 -18.57 -1.79 -19.61
N GLY A 251 -19.37 -2.74 -19.10
CA GLY A 251 -20.09 -3.68 -19.97
C GLY A 251 -19.13 -4.50 -20.84
N LYS A 252 -19.21 -4.34 -22.16
CA LYS A 252 -18.32 -5.02 -23.13
C LYS A 252 -17.11 -4.19 -23.56
N GLN A 253 -17.08 -2.90 -23.23
CA GLN A 253 -16.01 -1.99 -23.63
C GLN A 253 -14.82 -2.12 -22.68
N ARG A 254 -13.61 -2.10 -23.26
CA ARG A 254 -12.36 -2.17 -22.52
C ARG A 254 -11.78 -0.77 -22.37
N PHE A 255 -11.27 -0.51 -21.18
CA PHE A 255 -10.61 0.71 -20.76
C PHE A 255 -9.35 0.35 -19.98
N THR A 256 -8.55 1.35 -19.67
CA THR A 256 -7.39 1.23 -18.81
C THR A 256 -7.45 2.29 -17.72
N GLU A 257 -6.95 1.94 -16.55
CA GLU A 257 -6.80 2.85 -15.42
C GLU A 257 -5.31 2.95 -15.07
N LEU A 258 -4.84 4.18 -14.85
CA LEU A 258 -3.49 4.42 -14.36
C LEU A 258 -3.48 4.40 -12.84
N HIS A 259 -2.68 3.51 -12.25
CA HIS A 259 -2.50 3.44 -10.81
C HIS A 259 -1.07 3.77 -10.40
N VAL A 260 -0.95 4.55 -9.32
CA VAL A 260 0.31 4.94 -8.69
C VAL A 260 0.24 4.72 -7.18
N ASP A 261 1.32 5.04 -6.50
CA ASP A 261 1.48 4.86 -5.06
C ASP A 261 0.25 5.37 -4.29
N GLY A 262 -0.25 4.54 -3.37
CA GLY A 262 -1.42 4.88 -2.56
C GLY A 262 -1.15 6.09 -1.66
N GLY A 263 0.10 6.31 -1.28
CA GLY A 263 0.61 7.41 -0.48
C GLY A 263 0.32 8.80 -1.01
N VAL A 264 0.07 8.92 -2.32
CA VAL A 264 -0.40 10.17 -2.95
C VAL A 264 -1.78 10.59 -2.39
N THR A 265 -2.64 9.62 -2.10
CA THR A 265 -4.02 9.86 -1.60
C THR A 265 -4.26 9.42 -0.17
N ARG A 266 -3.51 8.44 0.36
CA ARG A 266 -3.49 8.00 1.78
C ARG A 266 -2.19 7.27 2.11
N GLN A 267 -1.52 7.68 3.18
CA GLN A 267 -0.33 7.00 3.74
C GLN A 267 -0.70 5.83 4.66
N ALA A 268 -1.84 5.90 5.33
CA ALA A 268 -2.41 4.82 6.13
C ALA A 268 -3.95 4.94 6.14
N PHE A 269 -4.64 3.82 6.33
CA PHE A 269 -6.09 3.78 6.46
C PHE A 269 -6.55 2.59 7.29
N LEU A 270 -7.78 2.65 7.80
CA LEU A 270 -8.40 1.57 8.55
C LEU A 270 -9.52 0.93 7.72
N TYR A 271 -10.71 1.51 7.78
CA TYR A 271 -11.82 1.32 6.84
C TYR A 271 -12.29 2.73 6.44
N PRO A 272 -13.06 2.87 5.34
CA PRO A 272 -13.62 4.16 4.93
C PRO A 272 -14.29 4.87 6.13
N PRO A 273 -13.89 6.11 6.48
CA PRO A 273 -14.36 6.79 7.69
C PRO A 273 -15.87 7.06 7.69
N GLN A 274 -16.49 7.01 6.51
CA GLN A 274 -17.93 7.13 6.31
C GLN A 274 -18.70 5.90 6.81
N PHE A 275 -18.02 4.76 6.99
CA PHE A 275 -18.63 3.57 7.58
C PHE A 275 -18.83 3.78 9.09
N ILE A 276 -20.07 3.65 9.57
CA ILE A 276 -20.45 3.77 10.98
C ILE A 276 -20.84 2.37 11.47
N GLU A 277 -19.99 1.77 12.32
CA GLU A 277 -20.13 0.37 12.77
C GLU A 277 -21.14 0.20 13.91
N ASN A 278 -21.42 1.26 14.68
CA ASN A 278 -22.12 1.15 15.97
C ASN A 278 -23.53 0.56 15.88
N ASP A 279 -24.24 0.73 14.76
CA ASP A 279 -25.58 0.16 14.58
C ASP A 279 -25.56 -1.37 14.38
N VAL A 280 -24.49 -1.92 13.81
CA VAL A 280 -24.38 -3.36 13.49
C VAL A 280 -23.91 -4.19 14.71
N VAL A 281 -22.99 -3.64 15.51
CA VAL A 281 -22.45 -4.33 16.70
C VAL A 281 -23.44 -4.35 17.86
N HIS A 282 -24.37 -3.38 17.92
CA HIS A 282 -25.41 -3.35 18.95
C HIS A 282 -26.42 -4.51 18.79
N ASP A 283 -26.66 -4.98 17.56
CA ASP A 283 -27.62 -6.04 17.25
C ASP A 283 -27.14 -7.45 17.59
N ILE A 284 -25.83 -7.67 17.69
CA ILE A 284 -25.21 -8.97 18.03
C ILE A 284 -24.99 -9.20 19.53
N GLY A 285 -25.47 -8.29 20.39
CA GLY A 285 -25.67 -8.57 21.82
C GLY A 285 -24.40 -8.65 22.69
N GLY A 286 -23.30 -8.02 22.31
CA GLY A 286 -22.07 -8.00 23.12
C GLY A 286 -21.16 -6.80 22.84
N ARG A 287 -20.42 -6.34 23.86
CA ARG A 287 -19.36 -5.33 23.71
C ARG A 287 -18.10 -6.00 23.15
N ILE A 288 -17.85 -5.84 21.86
CA ILE A 288 -16.62 -6.31 21.19
C ILE A 288 -15.49 -5.32 21.47
N GLU A 289 -14.39 -5.80 22.04
CA GLU A 289 -13.17 -5.01 22.21
C GLU A 289 -12.48 -4.86 20.85
N ARG A 290 -12.05 -3.65 20.50
CA ARG A 290 -11.45 -3.35 19.21
C ARG A 290 -10.12 -2.67 19.44
N LYS A 291 -9.06 -3.19 18.83
CA LYS A 291 -7.70 -2.65 18.94
C LYS A 291 -7.17 -2.34 17.56
N LEU A 292 -6.66 -1.14 17.40
CA LEU A 292 -5.98 -0.70 16.20
C LEU A 292 -4.51 -0.50 16.48
N TYR A 293 -3.69 -1.21 15.71
CA TYR A 293 -2.25 -1.00 15.65
C TYR A 293 -1.90 -0.29 14.34
N ILE A 294 -1.08 0.75 14.42
CA ILE A 294 -0.58 1.49 13.28
C ILE A 294 0.93 1.45 13.37
N ILE A 295 1.59 0.96 12.32
CA ILE A 295 3.04 1.08 12.21
C ILE A 295 3.34 2.06 11.09
N ARG A 296 3.80 3.25 11.50
CA ARG A 296 4.21 4.30 10.58
C ARG A 296 5.70 4.15 10.26
N ASN A 297 5.99 3.92 8.99
CA ASN A 297 7.34 3.92 8.42
C ASN A 297 7.83 5.35 8.19
N GLY A 298 7.89 6.15 9.25
CA GLY A 298 8.30 7.55 9.20
C GLY A 298 8.46 8.16 10.60
N ARG A 299 9.12 9.31 10.65
CA ARG A 299 9.46 10.02 11.91
C ARG A 299 8.48 11.15 12.21
N SER A 300 8.28 11.49 13.47
CA SER A 300 7.36 12.58 13.86
C SER A 300 7.87 13.97 13.44
N GLN A 301 9.17 14.11 13.19
CA GLN A 301 9.81 15.37 12.83
C GLN A 301 10.44 15.29 11.45
N ALA A 302 10.40 16.40 10.72
CA ALA A 302 11.10 16.53 9.45
C ALA A 302 12.62 16.46 9.68
N ILE A 303 13.31 15.71 8.80
CA ILE A 303 14.76 15.67 8.77
C ILE A 303 15.24 16.78 7.84
N TYR A 304 16.23 17.57 8.29
CA TYR A 304 16.90 18.53 7.41
C TYR A 304 17.63 17.78 6.29
N ASP A 305 17.17 18.04 5.06
CA ASP A 305 17.64 17.40 3.84
C ASP A 305 17.58 18.42 2.68
N PRO A 306 18.73 19.04 2.32
CA PRO A 306 18.79 20.08 1.30
C PRO A 306 18.57 19.50 -0.10
N VAL A 307 17.77 20.19 -0.92
CA VAL A 307 17.45 19.76 -2.29
C VAL A 307 18.33 20.45 -3.34
N ASN A 308 18.62 19.75 -4.43
CA ASN A 308 19.24 20.34 -5.61
C ASN A 308 18.31 21.38 -6.28
N THR A 309 18.86 22.42 -6.90
CA THR A 309 18.10 23.54 -7.49
C THR A 309 17.41 23.20 -8.81
N SER A 310 17.53 21.98 -9.33
CA SER A 310 16.82 21.56 -10.54
C SER A 310 15.30 21.53 -10.33
N LEU A 311 14.53 21.92 -11.35
CA LEU A 311 13.07 21.93 -11.27
C LEU A 311 12.49 20.54 -10.93
N TYR A 312 13.08 19.48 -11.49
CA TYR A 312 12.67 18.11 -11.21
C TYR A 312 12.95 17.70 -9.77
N SER A 313 14.14 18.01 -9.24
CA SER A 313 14.49 17.74 -7.83
C SER A 313 13.57 18.49 -6.86
N ILE A 314 13.26 19.76 -7.16
CA ILE A 314 12.34 20.58 -6.36
C ILE A 314 10.92 19.98 -6.39
N ALA A 315 10.43 19.59 -7.57
CA ALA A 315 9.10 19.00 -7.73
C ALA A 315 8.98 17.66 -6.97
N LEU A 316 9.99 16.78 -7.07
CA LEU A 316 10.02 15.54 -6.30
C LEU A 316 10.08 15.79 -4.80
N LYS A 317 10.92 16.73 -4.34
CA LYS A 317 11.01 17.08 -2.92
C LYS A 317 9.68 17.61 -2.39
N ALA A 318 9.02 18.48 -3.15
CA ALA A 318 7.69 18.99 -2.80
C ALA A 318 6.65 17.87 -2.71
N LEU A 319 6.62 16.95 -3.68
CA LEU A 319 5.73 15.78 -3.66
C LEU A 319 6.00 14.91 -2.42
N SER A 320 7.25 14.56 -2.13
CA SER A 320 7.61 13.77 -0.95
C SER A 320 7.21 14.48 0.34
N MET A 321 7.40 15.79 0.45
CA MET A 321 6.96 16.57 1.61
C MET A 321 5.44 16.57 1.77
N THR A 322 4.68 16.69 0.68
CA THR A 322 3.21 16.62 0.72
C THR A 322 2.75 15.23 1.17
N ILE A 323 3.37 14.17 0.66
CA ILE A 323 3.12 12.77 1.05
C ILE A 323 3.41 12.58 2.55
N GLU A 324 4.54 13.06 3.06
CA GLU A 324 4.91 12.96 4.48
C GLU A 324 3.95 13.74 5.40
N ASN A 325 3.62 14.99 5.06
CA ASN A 325 2.68 15.80 5.84
C ASN A 325 1.28 15.17 5.86
N LYS A 326 0.90 14.50 4.78
CA LYS A 326 -0.37 13.78 4.68
C LYS A 326 -0.42 12.55 5.59
N ALA A 327 0.72 11.91 5.87
CA ALA A 327 0.79 10.85 6.88
C ALA A 327 0.31 11.34 8.24
N VAL A 328 0.69 12.55 8.65
CA VAL A 328 0.24 13.15 9.91
C VAL A 328 -1.29 13.34 9.90
N GLY A 329 -1.84 13.91 8.83
CA GLY A 329 -3.29 14.07 8.68
C GLY A 329 -4.06 12.74 8.71
N ASP A 330 -3.52 11.68 8.09
CA ASP A 330 -4.13 10.36 8.13
C ASP A 330 -4.11 9.76 9.56
N LEU A 331 -3.05 9.96 10.34
CA LEU A 331 -2.99 9.51 11.75
C LEU A 331 -4.07 10.19 12.60
N TYR A 332 -4.28 11.50 12.43
CA TYR A 332 -5.34 12.24 13.11
C TYR A 332 -6.73 11.77 12.69
N ARG A 333 -6.97 11.58 11.39
CA ARG A 333 -8.25 11.06 10.90
C ARG A 333 -8.56 9.68 11.49
N ILE A 334 -7.56 8.80 11.53
CA ILE A 334 -7.70 7.47 12.12
C ILE A 334 -7.92 7.56 13.64
N TYR A 335 -7.26 8.49 14.34
CA TYR A 335 -7.47 8.72 15.77
C TYR A 335 -8.90 9.19 16.09
N GLU A 336 -9.42 10.15 15.32
CA GLU A 336 -10.82 10.63 15.44
C GLU A 336 -11.82 9.51 15.15
N GLN A 337 -11.58 8.73 14.09
CA GLN A 337 -12.38 7.55 13.76
C GLN A 337 -12.35 6.50 14.89
N SER A 338 -11.17 6.22 15.43
CA SER A 338 -10.99 5.26 16.54
C SER A 338 -11.69 5.75 17.81
N SER A 339 -11.61 7.05 18.11
CA SER A 339 -12.27 7.64 19.27
C SER A 339 -13.80 7.60 19.14
N ARG A 340 -14.33 7.94 17.96
CA ARG A 340 -15.76 7.86 17.64
C ARG A 340 -16.29 6.44 17.76
N ASP A 341 -15.53 5.47 17.27
CA ASP A 341 -15.96 4.07 17.18
C ASP A 341 -15.55 3.25 18.41
N GLY A 342 -14.83 3.82 19.39
CA GLY A 342 -14.43 3.14 20.62
C GLY A 342 -13.36 2.06 20.41
N ILE A 343 -12.41 2.32 19.50
CA ILE A 343 -11.28 1.46 19.15
C ILE A 343 -10.03 1.95 19.89
N GLU A 344 -9.32 1.02 20.55
CA GLU A 344 -8.05 1.31 21.22
C GLU A 344 -6.96 1.66 20.19
N TYR A 345 -6.44 2.89 20.23
CA TYR A 345 -5.44 3.38 19.30
C TYR A 345 -4.02 3.04 19.81
N ASN A 346 -3.23 2.36 18.98
CA ASN A 346 -1.84 2.00 19.27
C ASN A 346 -0.96 2.37 18.06
N LEU A 347 0.00 3.28 18.25
CA LEU A 347 0.86 3.78 17.19
C LEU A 347 2.35 3.52 17.48
N ALA A 348 3.02 2.94 16.49
CA ALA A 348 4.48 2.85 16.41
C ALA A 348 5.00 3.79 15.32
N ILE A 349 6.11 4.48 15.62
CA ILE A 349 6.78 5.43 14.71
C ILE A 349 8.29 5.23 14.82
N ILE A 350 9.04 5.59 13.78
CA ILE A 350 10.50 5.54 13.84
C ILE A 350 10.99 6.49 14.95
N PRO A 351 11.79 6.01 15.92
CA PRO A 351 12.31 6.85 17.00
C PRO A 351 13.19 7.98 16.47
N ASN A 352 13.05 9.18 17.02
CA ASN A 352 13.90 10.33 16.67
C ASN A 352 15.38 10.12 17.06
N THR A 353 15.70 9.10 17.86
CA THR A 353 17.07 8.70 18.21
C THR A 353 17.79 7.97 17.07
N PHE A 354 17.06 7.44 16.08
CA PHE A 354 17.66 6.81 14.91
C PHE A 354 18.15 7.89 13.93
N ASN A 355 19.47 8.08 13.83
CA ASN A 355 20.08 9.20 13.10
C ASN A 355 20.96 8.80 11.92
N LEU A 356 21.00 7.50 11.59
CA LEU A 356 21.66 7.06 10.37
C LEU A 356 20.94 7.67 9.16
N LYS A 357 21.71 8.08 8.15
CA LYS A 357 21.21 8.59 6.87
C LYS A 357 21.63 7.60 5.78
N PRO A 358 20.73 7.24 4.85
CA PRO A 358 21.09 6.38 3.73
C PRO A 358 22.08 7.10 2.81
N LYS A 359 23.04 6.36 2.25
CA LYS A 359 23.99 6.88 1.25
C LYS A 359 23.37 6.92 -0.15
N GLU A 360 22.41 6.05 -0.40
CA GLU A 360 21.66 5.89 -1.63
C GLU A 360 20.25 5.35 -1.31
N ALA A 361 19.31 5.46 -2.25
CA ALA A 361 17.93 5.01 -2.01
C ALA A 361 17.87 3.48 -1.95
N PHE A 362 17.37 2.89 -0.86
CA PHE A 362 17.44 1.45 -0.54
C PHE A 362 18.82 0.95 -0.09
N ASP A 363 19.55 1.80 0.64
CA ASP A 363 20.86 1.48 1.24
C ASP A 363 20.77 0.25 2.18
N PRO A 364 21.49 -0.86 1.90
CA PRO A 364 21.47 -2.06 2.73
C PRO A 364 21.96 -1.85 4.17
N GLU A 365 22.90 -0.93 4.41
CA GLU A 365 23.36 -0.62 5.78
C GLU A 365 22.26 0.10 6.56
N TYR A 366 21.59 1.06 5.91
CA TYR A 366 20.49 1.82 6.50
C TYR A 366 19.30 0.92 6.83
N THR A 367 18.83 0.14 5.86
CA THR A 367 17.64 -0.70 6.00
C THR A 367 17.84 -1.81 7.04
N LYS A 368 19.01 -2.45 7.09
CA LYS A 368 19.36 -3.41 8.15
C LYS A 368 19.39 -2.76 9.53
N ALA A 369 19.97 -1.56 9.65
CA ALA A 369 20.01 -0.85 10.92
C ALA A 369 18.61 -0.46 11.40
N LEU A 370 17.76 0.03 10.50
CA LEU A 370 16.39 0.42 10.82
C LEU A 370 15.50 -0.78 11.16
N PHE A 371 15.64 -1.90 10.44
CA PHE A 371 15.02 -3.17 10.83
C PHE A 371 15.42 -3.58 12.25
N LYS A 372 16.73 -3.53 12.55
CA LYS A 372 17.25 -3.89 13.87
C LYS A 372 16.65 -3.02 14.97
N VAL A 373 16.51 -1.71 14.73
CA VAL A 373 15.85 -0.79 15.67
C VAL A 373 14.40 -1.22 15.94
N GLY A 374 13.61 -1.48 14.89
CA GLY A 374 12.24 -1.97 15.05
C GLY A 374 12.17 -3.28 15.84
N TYR A 375 13.04 -4.24 15.48
CA TYR A 375 13.11 -5.55 16.13
C TYR A 375 13.45 -5.44 17.61
N ASP A 376 14.49 -4.67 17.95
CA ASP A 376 14.97 -4.54 19.32
C ASP A 376 13.97 -3.85 20.24
N ILE A 377 13.21 -2.88 19.74
CA ILE A 377 12.19 -2.21 20.57
C ILE A 377 10.98 -3.13 20.76
N ALA A 378 10.57 -3.87 19.73
CA ALA A 378 9.37 -4.70 19.82
C ALA A 378 9.57 -6.03 20.56
N LYS A 379 10.78 -6.62 20.52
CA LYS A 379 11.05 -7.91 21.20
C LYS A 379 10.91 -7.84 22.73
N ASP A 380 11.09 -6.66 23.31
CA ASP A 380 11.01 -6.41 24.76
C ASP A 380 9.65 -5.78 25.15
N GLY A 381 8.74 -5.60 24.18
CA GLY A 381 7.46 -4.91 24.32
C GLY A 381 7.54 -3.46 23.82
N TYR A 382 6.76 -3.12 22.79
CA TYR A 382 6.75 -1.78 22.21
C TYR A 382 5.91 -0.79 23.04
N PRO A 383 6.41 0.42 23.35
CA PRO A 383 5.63 1.46 24.03
C PRO A 383 4.68 2.14 23.04
N TRP A 384 3.56 1.50 22.74
CA TRP A 384 2.57 2.01 21.79
C TRP A 384 2.05 3.39 22.21
N LEU A 385 2.08 4.34 21.28
CA LEU A 385 1.52 5.67 21.48
C LEU A 385 -0.01 5.58 21.34
N ASN A 386 -0.75 6.16 22.28
CA ASN A 386 -2.22 6.14 22.28
C ASN A 386 -2.85 7.33 21.57
N ALA A 387 -2.05 8.20 20.96
CA ALA A 387 -2.50 9.37 20.19
C ALA A 387 -1.42 9.79 19.17
N PRO A 388 -1.75 10.64 18.17
CA PRO A 388 -0.79 11.15 17.20
C PRO A 388 0.36 11.97 17.84
N PRO A 389 1.58 12.01 17.26
CA PRO A 389 2.77 12.53 17.94
C PRO A 389 2.71 13.98 18.44
N GLU A 390 2.05 14.88 17.69
CA GLU A 390 1.91 16.29 18.08
C GLU A 390 0.92 16.49 19.25
N SER A 391 -0.02 15.56 19.45
CA SER A 391 -0.97 15.62 20.56
C SER A 391 -0.36 15.26 21.93
N ILE A 392 0.85 14.70 21.94
CA ILE A 392 1.57 14.29 23.16
C ILE A 392 2.39 15.46 23.72
N GLN A 393 2.76 16.45 22.91
CA GLN A 393 3.55 17.62 23.35
C GLN A 393 2.71 18.72 24.03
N SER A 394 1.38 18.60 24.03
CA SER A 394 0.46 19.59 24.61
C SER A 394 -0.01 19.27 26.04
N LYS A 395 0.63 18.30 26.70
CA LYS A 395 0.49 17.99 28.13
C LYS A 395 1.86 18.04 28.79
#